data_AF-A0A1E4HX95-F1
#
_entry.id   AF-A0A1E4HX95-F1
#
_cell.length_a   1.000
_cell.length_b   1.000
_cell.length_c   1.000
_cell.angle_alpha   90.00
_cell.angle_beta   90.00
_cell.angle_gamma   90.00
#
_symmetry.space_group_name_H-M   'P 1'
#
loop_
_entity.id
_entity.type
_entity.pdbx_description
1 polymer ?
#
loop_
_entity_poly.entity_id
_entity_poly.type
_entity_poly.pdbx_seq_one_letter_code
_entity_poly.pdbx_strand_id
1 'polypeptide(L)'
;MSAPTSTTSAVIGLRRWARGHSPHVAAAVGLLIVHGTWPARPEFREACVERDRDGTCWIDWTQARAAFDAGAFAKASTSEIAVLDLAIALGEDRFRLSRMGPVNARAITDSVAYAVGVLR
;
A
#
# COMPACT_ATOMS: atom_id res chain seq x y z
N MET A 1 -19.74 6.65 -2.29
CA MET A 1 -18.59 6.98 -1.41
C MET A 1 -17.73 8.00 -2.12
N SER A 2 -16.73 8.56 -1.44
CA SER A 2 -15.89 9.62 -2.01
C SER A 2 -14.44 9.41 -1.58
N ALA A 3 -13.49 9.99 -2.32
CA ALA A 3 -12.09 9.97 -1.91
C ALA A 3 -11.81 10.98 -0.77
N PRO A 4 -10.78 10.75 0.08
CA PRO A 4 -10.33 11.75 1.03
C PRO A 4 -9.77 13.00 0.33
N THR A 5 -10.23 14.18 0.74
CA THR A 5 -9.89 15.46 0.08
C THR A 5 -8.52 16.00 0.46
N SER A 6 -7.86 15.45 1.48
CA SER A 6 -6.52 15.87 1.91
C SER A 6 -5.61 14.71 2.26
N THR A 7 -4.29 14.93 2.18
CA THR A 7 -3.27 14.00 2.65
C THR A 7 -3.49 13.58 4.10
N THR A 8 -3.73 14.56 4.97
CA THR A 8 -3.90 14.32 6.42
C THR A 8 -5.10 13.43 6.70
N SER A 9 -6.24 13.69 6.05
CA SER A 9 -7.44 12.84 6.23
C SER A 9 -7.22 11.42 5.70
N ALA A 10 -6.57 11.27 4.55
CA ALA A 10 -6.20 9.97 3.99
C ALA A 10 -5.29 9.19 4.96
N VAL A 11 -4.21 9.81 5.46
CA VAL A 11 -3.25 9.16 6.37
C VAL A 11 -3.93 8.75 7.69
N ILE A 12 -4.75 9.62 8.29
CA ILE A 12 -5.45 9.30 9.54
C ILE A 12 -6.42 8.14 9.34
N GLY A 13 -7.25 8.20 8.29
CA GLY A 13 -8.22 7.16 7.97
C GLY A 13 -7.56 5.82 7.69
N LEU A 14 -6.52 5.81 6.83
CA LEU A 14 -5.78 4.60 6.48
C LEU A 14 -5.05 3.99 7.67
N ARG A 15 -4.44 4.80 8.55
CA ARG A 15 -3.82 4.29 9.78
C ARG A 15 -4.84 3.62 10.69
N ARG A 16 -6.03 4.22 10.83
CA ARG A 16 -7.10 3.66 11.66
C ARG A 16 -7.57 2.32 11.09
N TRP A 17 -7.81 2.26 9.79
CA TRP A 17 -8.23 1.05 9.09
C TRP A 17 -7.18 -0.07 9.17
N ALA A 18 -5.91 0.25 8.90
CA ALA A 18 -4.80 -0.71 8.91
C ALA A 18 -4.60 -1.41 10.27
N ARG A 19 -4.90 -0.75 11.40
CA ARG A 19 -4.78 -1.35 12.75
C ARG A 19 -5.72 -2.53 12.98
N GLY A 20 -6.84 -2.59 12.27
CA GLY A 20 -7.82 -3.67 12.37
C GLY A 20 -7.62 -4.79 11.35
N HIS A 21 -6.56 -4.73 10.53
CA HIS A 21 -6.36 -5.62 9.39
C HIS A 21 -5.18 -6.58 9.56
N SER A 22 -5.07 -7.52 8.62
CA SER A 22 -3.97 -8.48 8.55
C SER A 22 -2.60 -7.79 8.42
N PRO A 23 -1.50 -8.44 8.87
CA PRO A 23 -0.17 -7.83 8.85
C PRO A 23 0.30 -7.35 7.48
N HIS A 24 -0.05 -8.04 6.39
CA HIS A 24 0.34 -7.65 5.03
C HIS A 24 -0.36 -6.36 4.57
N VAL A 25 -1.63 -6.16 4.93
CA VAL A 25 -2.35 -4.90 4.67
C VAL A 25 -1.76 -3.77 5.52
N ALA A 26 -1.47 -4.03 6.79
CA ALA A 26 -0.85 -3.04 7.66
C ALA A 26 0.54 -2.61 7.15
N ALA A 27 1.34 -3.56 6.64
CA ALA A 27 2.62 -3.29 6.01
C ALA A 27 2.48 -2.48 4.72
N ALA A 28 1.53 -2.82 3.85
CA ALA A 28 1.25 -2.08 2.62
C ALA A 28 0.90 -0.60 2.90
N VAL A 29 -0.04 -0.37 3.84
CA VAL A 29 -0.42 0.99 4.25
C VAL A 29 0.74 1.73 4.91
N GLY A 30 1.50 1.04 5.78
CA GLY A 30 2.68 1.59 6.41
C GLY A 30 3.72 2.06 5.40
N LEU A 31 4.00 1.25 4.37
CA LEU A 31 4.93 1.57 3.29
C LEU A 31 4.50 2.84 2.55
N LEU A 32 3.23 2.93 2.13
CA LEU A 32 2.70 4.11 1.44
C LEU A 32 2.80 5.39 2.27
N ILE A 33 2.54 5.28 3.58
CA ILE A 33 2.60 6.42 4.51
C ILE A 33 4.03 6.86 4.78
N VAL A 34 4.96 5.92 5.01
CA VAL A 34 6.38 6.21 5.25
C VAL A 34 7.02 6.82 4.01
N HIS A 35 6.68 6.31 2.82
CA HIS A 35 7.12 6.88 1.56
C HIS A 35 6.56 8.31 1.34
N GLY A 36 5.38 8.62 1.88
CA GLY A 36 4.85 9.98 1.99
C GLY A 36 4.22 10.55 0.72
N THR A 37 4.65 10.13 -0.48
CA THR A 37 4.13 10.67 -1.75
C THR A 37 2.69 10.26 -2.03
N TRP A 38 2.35 8.98 -1.90
CA TRP A 38 1.09 8.44 -2.45
C TRP A 38 -0.17 9.02 -1.79
N PRO A 39 -0.27 9.13 -0.46
CA PRO A 39 -1.41 9.80 0.17
C PRO A 39 -1.54 11.28 -0.19
N ALA A 40 -0.47 11.94 -0.67
CA ALA A 40 -0.53 13.35 -1.07
C ALA A 40 -1.08 13.54 -2.48
N ARG A 41 -0.87 12.57 -3.36
CA ARG A 41 -1.32 12.59 -4.75
C ARG A 41 -2.85 12.51 -4.87
N PRO A 42 -3.53 13.49 -5.47
CA PRO A 42 -4.98 13.44 -5.69
C PRO A 42 -5.41 12.21 -6.50
N GLU A 43 -4.71 11.90 -7.58
CA GLU A 43 -5.03 10.79 -8.47
C GLU A 43 -4.95 9.42 -7.78
N PHE A 44 -4.05 9.26 -6.79
CA PHE A 44 -4.00 8.06 -5.97
C PHE A 44 -5.18 8.00 -5.00
N ARG A 45 -5.51 9.12 -4.36
CA ARG A 45 -6.67 9.17 -3.45
C ARG A 45 -7.96 8.87 -4.19
N GLU A 46 -8.13 9.43 -5.38
CA GLU A 46 -9.31 9.23 -6.22
C GLU A 46 -9.41 7.80 -6.77
N ALA A 47 -8.30 7.20 -7.20
CA ALA A 47 -8.32 5.88 -7.82
C ALA A 47 -8.26 4.71 -6.81
N CYS A 48 -7.68 4.91 -5.63
CA CYS A 48 -7.35 3.81 -4.73
C CYS A 48 -7.96 3.94 -3.33
N VAL A 49 -8.33 5.14 -2.88
CA VAL A 49 -8.73 5.35 -1.49
C VAL A 49 -10.21 5.69 -1.40
N GLU A 50 -10.97 4.75 -0.85
CA GLU A 50 -12.37 4.97 -0.51
C GLU A 50 -12.48 5.61 0.86
N ARG A 51 -13.48 6.46 1.04
CA ARG A 51 -13.84 7.04 2.34
C ARG A 51 -15.35 6.96 2.56
N ASP A 52 -15.72 6.50 3.75
CA ASP A 52 -17.09 6.51 4.25
C ASP A 52 -17.40 7.80 5.03
N ARG A 53 -18.69 8.04 5.29
CA ARG A 53 -19.22 9.25 5.93
C ARG A 53 -18.67 9.47 7.33
N ASP A 54 -18.30 8.40 8.03
CA ASP A 54 -17.69 8.43 9.36
C ASP A 54 -16.19 8.81 9.33
N GLY A 55 -15.61 8.98 8.14
CA GLY A 55 -14.19 9.29 7.94
C GLY A 55 -13.28 8.07 7.89
N THR A 56 -13.82 6.85 7.98
CA THR A 56 -13.05 5.62 7.75
C THR A 56 -12.59 5.60 6.29
N CYS A 57 -11.29 5.41 6.09
CA CYS A 57 -10.70 5.30 4.75
C CYS A 57 -10.08 3.91 4.58
N TRP A 58 -10.23 3.31 3.40
CA TRP A 58 -9.60 2.05 3.06
C TRP A 58 -9.10 2.07 1.63
N ILE A 59 -8.20 1.12 1.33
CA ILE A 59 -7.74 0.90 -0.04
C ILE A 59 -8.47 -0.30 -0.60
N ASP A 60 -9.13 -0.11 -1.75
CA ASP A 60 -9.54 -1.23 -2.59
C ASP A 60 -8.34 -1.68 -3.41
N TRP A 61 -7.68 -2.75 -2.97
CA TRP A 61 -6.46 -3.23 -3.60
C TRP A 61 -6.69 -3.76 -5.02
N THR A 62 -7.88 -4.29 -5.31
CA THR A 62 -8.24 -4.76 -6.66
C THR A 62 -8.36 -3.57 -7.61
N GLN A 63 -9.04 -2.50 -7.18
CA GLN A 63 -9.12 -1.28 -7.97
C GLN A 63 -7.76 -0.59 -8.09
N ALA A 64 -6.95 -0.58 -7.03
CA ALA A 64 -5.59 -0.04 -7.07
C ALA A 64 -4.72 -0.77 -8.10
N ARG A 65 -4.80 -2.11 -8.16
CA ARG A 65 -4.12 -2.93 -9.16
C ARG A 65 -4.61 -2.59 -10.57
N ALA A 66 -5.92 -2.52 -10.79
CA ALA A 66 -6.49 -2.15 -12.08
C ALA A 66 -6.04 -0.75 -12.55
N ALA A 67 -6.04 0.24 -11.66
CA ALA A 67 -5.57 1.59 -11.95
C ALA A 67 -4.06 1.64 -12.26
N PHE A 68 -3.27 0.86 -11.52
CA PHE A 68 -1.83 0.71 -11.77
C PHE A 68 -1.56 0.14 -13.17
N ASP A 69 -2.21 -0.97 -13.51
CA ASP A 69 -2.03 -1.64 -14.80
C ASP A 69 -2.55 -0.81 -15.98
N ALA A 70 -3.57 0.03 -15.74
CA ALA A 70 -4.07 1.00 -16.72
C ALA A 70 -3.18 2.24 -16.90
N GLY A 71 -2.09 2.38 -16.12
CA GLY A 71 -1.17 3.50 -16.23
C GLY A 71 -1.68 4.81 -15.62
N ALA A 72 -2.63 4.75 -14.68
CA ALA A 72 -3.22 5.94 -14.04
C ALA A 72 -2.19 6.85 -13.35
N PHE A 73 -1.00 6.32 -13.03
CA PHE A 73 0.06 7.02 -12.31
C PHE A 73 1.26 7.40 -13.18
N ALA A 74 1.09 7.54 -14.50
CA ALA A 74 2.19 7.80 -15.45
C ALA A 74 3.05 9.04 -15.16
N LYS A 75 2.58 9.97 -14.31
CA LYS A 75 3.33 11.16 -13.86
C LYS A 75 4.25 10.90 -12.65
N ALA A 76 4.26 9.69 -12.10
CA ALA A 76 5.12 9.31 -10.99
C ALA A 76 6.50 8.85 -11.48
N SER A 77 7.53 9.04 -10.66
CA SER A 77 8.86 8.54 -10.96
C SER A 77 8.90 7.00 -10.93
N THR A 78 9.92 6.42 -11.54
CA THR A 78 10.13 4.96 -11.54
C THR A 78 10.21 4.37 -10.13
N SER A 79 10.83 5.09 -9.20
CA SER A 79 10.94 4.66 -7.79
C SER A 79 9.61 4.75 -7.06
N GLU A 80 8.83 5.81 -7.29
CA GLU A 80 7.48 5.94 -6.73
C GLU A 80 6.59 4.79 -7.19
N ILE A 81 6.61 4.49 -8.50
CA ILE A 81 5.87 3.40 -9.13
C ILE A 81 6.26 2.05 -8.54
N ALA A 82 7.56 1.78 -8.35
CA ALA A 82 8.03 0.54 -7.75
C ALA A 82 7.53 0.37 -6.31
N VAL A 83 7.52 1.44 -5.52
CA VAL A 83 6.97 1.43 -4.16
C VAL A 83 5.45 1.19 -4.16
N LEU A 84 4.72 1.79 -5.10
CA LEU A 84 3.28 1.55 -5.24
C LEU A 84 2.99 0.10 -5.61
N ASP A 85 3.70 -0.45 -6.59
CA ASP A 85 3.50 -1.84 -7.03
C ASP A 85 3.72 -2.82 -5.87
N LEU A 86 4.80 -2.63 -5.11
CA LEU A 86 5.08 -3.41 -3.91
C LEU A 86 3.96 -3.27 -2.88
N ALA A 87 3.50 -2.06 -2.60
CA ALA A 87 2.40 -1.84 -1.67
C ALA A 87 1.11 -2.54 -2.11
N ILE A 88 0.75 -2.46 -3.40
CA ILE A 88 -0.42 -3.16 -3.94
C ILE A 88 -0.24 -4.68 -3.80
N ALA A 89 0.92 -5.23 -4.16
CA ALA A 89 1.20 -6.65 -4.05
C ALA A 89 1.11 -7.17 -2.60
N LEU A 90 1.56 -6.38 -1.62
CA LEU A 90 1.37 -6.67 -0.20
C LEU A 90 -0.10 -6.58 0.21
N GLY A 91 -0.81 -5.54 -0.23
CA GLY A 91 -2.22 -5.32 0.06
C GLY A 91 -3.13 -6.45 -0.44
N GLU A 92 -2.89 -6.93 -1.66
CA GLU A 92 -3.60 -8.06 -2.29
C GLU A 92 -3.23 -9.42 -1.69
N ASP A 93 -2.24 -9.48 -0.79
CA ASP A 93 -1.59 -10.73 -0.37
C ASP A 93 -1.16 -11.59 -1.58
N ARG A 94 -0.66 -10.94 -2.64
CA ARG A 94 -0.40 -11.57 -3.95
C ARG A 94 0.52 -12.80 -3.85
N PHE A 95 1.47 -12.76 -2.92
CA PHE A 95 2.42 -13.84 -2.66
C PHE A 95 1.99 -14.76 -1.50
N ARG A 96 0.76 -14.61 -0.99
CA ARG A 96 0.19 -15.39 0.12
C ARG A 96 1.05 -15.35 1.39
N LEU A 97 1.61 -14.18 1.71
CA LEU A 97 2.44 -13.97 2.88
C LEU A 97 1.67 -14.30 4.17
N SER A 98 0.37 -14.05 4.19
CA SER A 98 -0.51 -14.41 5.32
C SER A 98 -0.54 -15.90 5.65
N ARG A 99 -0.15 -16.76 4.71
CA ARG A 99 -0.14 -18.23 4.84
C ARG A 99 1.25 -18.81 5.04
N MET A 100 2.30 -17.99 5.02
CA MET A 100 3.67 -18.48 5.12
C MET A 100 3.97 -18.95 6.54
N GLY A 101 4.53 -20.16 6.64
CA GLY A 101 5.10 -20.66 7.89
C GLY A 101 6.36 -19.89 8.28
N PRO A 102 6.81 -19.99 9.55
CA PRO A 102 7.92 -19.20 10.08
C PRO A 102 9.23 -19.30 9.29
N VAL A 103 9.55 -20.50 8.78
CA VAL A 103 10.78 -20.76 7.99
C VAL A 103 10.77 -19.97 6.68
N ASN A 104 9.68 -20.04 5.92
CA ASN A 104 9.56 -19.31 4.66
C ASN A 104 9.51 -17.80 4.89
N ALA A 105 8.78 -17.34 5.93
CA ALA A 105 8.73 -15.93 6.27
C ALA A 105 10.13 -15.37 6.59
N ARG A 106 10.95 -16.13 7.32
CA ARG A 106 12.33 -15.75 7.61
C ARG A 106 13.19 -15.68 6.34
N ALA A 107 13.16 -16.71 5.51
CA ALA A 107 13.93 -16.76 4.27
C ALA A 107 13.57 -15.60 3.32
N ILE A 108 12.28 -15.29 3.18
CA ILE A 108 11.81 -14.13 2.39
C ILE A 108 12.34 -12.82 2.99
N THR A 109 12.24 -12.65 4.31
CA THR A 109 12.71 -11.43 5.00
C THR A 109 14.20 -11.21 4.77
N ASP A 110 15.02 -12.25 4.97
CA ASP A 110 16.47 -12.16 4.77
C ASP A 110 16.81 -11.89 3.29
N SER A 111 16.10 -12.54 2.36
CA SER A 111 16.30 -12.34 0.91
C SER A 111 15.97 -10.91 0.47
N VAL A 112 14.85 -10.36 0.94
CA VAL A 112 14.45 -8.97 0.65
C VAL A 112 15.46 -8.01 1.27
N ALA A 113 15.85 -8.21 2.53
CA ALA A 113 16.80 -7.35 3.22
C ALA A 113 18.18 -7.35 2.54
N TYR A 114 18.63 -8.48 2.01
CA TYR A 114 19.83 -8.57 1.16
C TYR A 114 19.65 -7.82 -0.17
N ALA A 115 18.51 -8.03 -0.86
CA ALA A 115 18.23 -7.38 -2.14
C ALA A 115 18.18 -5.85 -2.05
N VAL A 116 17.72 -5.29 -0.92
CA VAL A 116 17.71 -3.83 -0.67
C VAL A 116 19.00 -3.32 -0.02
N GLY A 117 20.01 -4.17 0.18
CA GLY A 117 21.33 -3.81 0.70
C GLY A 117 21.38 -3.51 2.21
N VAL A 118 20.36 -3.92 2.97
CA VAL A 118 20.31 -3.80 4.44
C VAL A 118 21.14 -4.90 5.10
N LEU A 119 21.07 -6.13 4.57
CA LEU A 119 21.98 -7.21 4.94
C LEU A 119 23.12 -7.31 3.92
N ARG A 120 24.31 -7.71 4.39
CA ARG A 120 25.51 -7.94 3.58
C ARG A 120 26.10 -9.30 3.92
#